data_AF-A0A9W4WPZ8-F1
#
_entry.id   AF-A0A9W4WPZ8-F1
#
_cell.length_a   1.000
_cell.length_b   1.000
_cell.length_c   1.000
_cell.angle_alpha   90.00
_cell.angle_beta   90.00
_cell.angle_gamma   90.00
#
_symmetry.space_group_name_H-M   'P 1'
#
loop_
_entity.id
_entity.type
_entity.pdbx_description
1 polymer ?
#
loop_
_entity_poly.entity_id
_entity_poly.type
_entity_poly.pdbx_seq_one_letter_code
_entity_poly.pdbx_strand_id
1 'polypeptide(L)'
;MTSVRSELVFLVNTSSSVRRDATFCKTIQSLKFLLYSLPQDCYFNIISVEDNHYNKLSETSNPKSKRLFSKALGFINDFELESNYEECEACEAVDIYEPLKWAIENSLSDMPSTLFLLTDNKVENRDDSVGCENFIENLTNVGRGYTQFLATNERIEKKLRSMLRNAVTHPITDCRLIWTTTNGEQDVIEEIPALYNGNRFTFYCIEENEASVNDKLLITANSLDGIIELKFAIENIVLEGNKIHALAAKKLIESFQDGNSYIHYQNNGYMSEDQIKEEIGSLSNLYNLATSRTR
;
A
#
# COMPACT_ATOMS: atom_id res chain seq x y z
N MET A 1 -10.42 3.33 -24.33
CA MET A 1 -9.36 2.93 -23.39
C MET A 1 -8.48 1.93 -24.11
N THR A 2 -7.28 2.32 -24.52
CA THR A 2 -6.28 1.39 -25.03
C THR A 2 -5.86 0.51 -23.86
N SER A 3 -6.30 -0.75 -23.86
CA SER A 3 -5.93 -1.72 -22.83
C SER A 3 -4.43 -1.94 -22.92
N VAL A 4 -3.68 -1.54 -21.90
CA VAL A 4 -2.29 -1.98 -21.76
C VAL A 4 -2.34 -3.48 -21.48
N ARG A 5 -1.53 -4.25 -22.21
CA ARG A 5 -1.32 -5.66 -21.92
C ARG A 5 -0.55 -5.73 -20.61
N SER A 6 -1.10 -6.42 -19.60
CA SER A 6 -0.55 -6.45 -18.24
C SER A 6 -0.55 -7.85 -17.68
N GLU A 7 0.38 -8.10 -16.77
CA GLU A 7 0.45 -9.29 -15.94
C GLU A 7 -0.20 -9.02 -14.57
N LEU A 8 -1.08 -9.91 -14.13
CA LEU A 8 -1.79 -9.82 -12.85
C LEU A 8 -1.53 -11.10 -12.03
N VAL A 9 -0.73 -10.99 -10.98
CA VAL A 9 -0.39 -12.12 -10.08
C VAL A 9 -1.18 -11.99 -8.79
N PHE A 10 -1.94 -13.03 -8.43
CA PHE A 10 -2.73 -13.05 -7.19
C PHE A 10 -2.05 -13.94 -6.15
N LEU A 11 -1.50 -13.34 -5.11
CA LEU A 11 -1.06 -14.01 -3.89
C LEU A 11 -2.23 -14.10 -2.92
N VAL A 12 -2.69 -15.31 -2.63
CA VAL A 12 -3.87 -15.55 -1.80
C VAL A 12 -3.44 -16.32 -0.57
N ASN A 13 -3.55 -15.71 0.60
CA ASN A 13 -3.37 -16.42 1.86
C ASN A 13 -4.57 -17.37 2.06
N THR A 14 -4.29 -18.66 1.95
CA THR A 14 -5.20 -19.78 2.16
C THR A 14 -4.72 -20.63 3.34
N SER A 15 -4.03 -20.03 4.31
CA SER A 15 -3.66 -20.71 5.53
C SER A 15 -4.88 -21.20 6.30
N SER A 16 -4.65 -22.12 7.21
CA SER A 16 -5.73 -22.63 8.07
C SER A 16 -6.36 -21.51 8.90
N SER A 17 -5.59 -20.46 9.26
CA SER A 17 -6.11 -19.28 9.98
C SER A 17 -7.14 -18.52 9.16
N VAL A 18 -6.83 -18.25 7.89
CA VAL A 18 -7.74 -17.50 7.01
C VAL A 18 -8.93 -18.37 6.65
N ARG A 19 -8.76 -19.66 6.35
CA ARG A 19 -9.87 -20.56 5.95
C ARG A 19 -10.99 -20.67 6.99
N ARG A 20 -10.68 -20.45 8.27
CA ARG A 20 -11.65 -20.44 9.37
C ARG A 20 -12.37 -19.09 9.54
N ASP A 21 -11.88 -18.02 8.92
CA ASP A 21 -12.51 -16.70 8.97
C ASP A 21 -13.78 -16.68 8.09
N ALA A 22 -14.89 -16.22 8.63
CA ALA A 22 -16.15 -16.04 7.89
C ALA A 22 -16.02 -15.11 6.68
N THR A 23 -14.99 -14.26 6.65
CA THR A 23 -14.63 -13.40 5.51
C THR A 23 -13.90 -14.15 4.40
N PHE A 24 -13.29 -15.31 4.66
CA PHE A 24 -12.56 -16.06 3.63
C PHE A 24 -13.45 -16.52 2.49
N CYS A 25 -14.65 -17.02 2.80
CA CYS A 25 -15.65 -17.32 1.77
C CYS A 25 -15.96 -16.09 0.90
N LYS A 26 -16.01 -14.89 1.49
CA LYS A 26 -16.19 -13.64 0.74
C LYS A 26 -14.96 -13.31 -0.10
N THR A 27 -13.75 -13.52 0.41
CA THR A 27 -12.48 -13.35 -0.31
C THR A 27 -12.38 -14.30 -1.52
N ILE A 28 -12.81 -15.55 -1.37
CA ILE A 28 -12.83 -16.51 -2.47
C ILE A 28 -13.88 -16.15 -3.53
N GLN A 29 -15.11 -15.82 -3.12
CA GLN A 29 -16.14 -15.31 -4.04
C GLN A 29 -15.67 -14.06 -4.79
N SER A 30 -14.95 -13.20 -4.08
CA SER A 30 -14.32 -11.99 -4.59
C SER A 30 -13.24 -12.27 -5.61
N LEU A 31 -12.36 -13.22 -5.34
CA LEU A 31 -11.35 -13.67 -6.29
C LEU A 31 -11.99 -14.27 -7.55
N LYS A 32 -13.05 -15.08 -7.40
CA LYS A 32 -13.84 -15.57 -8.54
C LYS A 32 -14.37 -14.39 -9.36
N PHE A 33 -14.97 -13.38 -8.71
CA PHE A 33 -15.46 -12.17 -9.38
C PHE A 33 -14.33 -11.39 -10.10
N LEU A 34 -13.16 -11.28 -9.48
CA LEU A 34 -11.97 -10.67 -10.08
C LEU A 34 -11.59 -11.40 -11.36
N LEU A 35 -11.48 -12.73 -11.32
CA LEU A 35 -11.13 -13.55 -12.48
C LEU A 35 -12.09 -13.34 -13.65
N TYR A 36 -13.40 -13.34 -13.38
CA TYR A 36 -14.41 -13.05 -14.41
C TYR A 36 -14.23 -11.65 -14.99
N SER A 37 -13.84 -10.68 -14.16
CA SER A 37 -13.67 -9.27 -14.53
C SER A 37 -12.32 -8.92 -15.17
N LEU A 38 -11.34 -9.84 -15.19
CA LEU A 38 -10.04 -9.56 -15.79
C LEU A 38 -10.18 -9.18 -17.28
N PRO A 39 -9.35 -8.25 -17.80
CA PRO A 39 -9.30 -7.93 -19.22
C PRO A 39 -9.06 -9.18 -20.08
N GLN A 40 -9.53 -9.16 -21.34
CA GLN A 40 -9.33 -10.29 -22.25
C GLN A 40 -7.85 -10.51 -22.59
N ASP A 41 -7.11 -9.43 -22.80
CA ASP A 41 -5.69 -9.46 -23.22
C ASP A 41 -4.72 -9.40 -22.02
N CYS A 42 -5.10 -9.92 -20.85
CA CYS A 42 -4.21 -9.97 -19.70
C CYS A 42 -3.52 -11.34 -19.56
N TYR A 43 -2.38 -11.31 -18.88
CA TYR A 43 -1.70 -12.49 -18.37
C TYR A 43 -1.99 -12.58 -16.87
N PHE A 44 -2.20 -13.78 -16.35
CA PHE A 44 -2.41 -13.92 -14.91
C PHE A 44 -1.88 -15.24 -14.36
N ASN A 45 -1.61 -15.23 -13.06
CA ASN A 45 -1.33 -16.41 -12.27
C ASN A 45 -1.94 -16.28 -10.87
N ILE A 46 -2.12 -17.41 -10.20
CA ILE A 46 -2.63 -17.47 -8.83
C ILE A 46 -1.64 -18.29 -8.02
N ILE A 47 -1.23 -17.76 -6.88
CA ILE A 47 -0.36 -18.40 -5.91
C ILE A 47 -1.16 -18.49 -4.61
N SER A 48 -1.41 -19.70 -4.13
CA SER A 48 -1.98 -19.93 -2.80
C SER A 48 -0.84 -20.08 -1.80
N VAL A 49 -0.95 -19.38 -0.68
CA VAL A 49 0.00 -19.51 0.44
C VAL A 49 -0.72 -20.24 1.55
N GLU A 50 -0.18 -21.40 1.92
CA GLU A 50 -0.70 -22.24 3.00
C GLU A 50 0.25 -22.19 4.20
N ASP A 51 -0.02 -22.96 5.25
CA ASP A 51 0.69 -22.84 6.53
C ASP A 51 2.22 -23.04 6.41
N ASN A 52 2.67 -23.92 5.50
CA ASN A 52 4.09 -24.30 5.36
C ASN A 52 4.57 -24.42 3.91
N HIS A 53 3.74 -24.08 2.93
CA HIS A 53 4.11 -24.17 1.52
C HIS A 53 3.23 -23.24 0.68
N TYR A 54 3.61 -23.04 -0.57
CA TYR A 54 2.79 -22.32 -1.55
C TYR A 54 2.58 -23.15 -2.80
N ASN A 55 1.39 -23.04 -3.39
CA ASN A 55 1.04 -23.71 -4.63
C ASN A 55 0.77 -22.68 -5.71
N LYS A 56 1.06 -23.05 -6.96
CA LYS A 56 0.92 -22.16 -8.13
C LYS A 56 -0.08 -22.75 -9.09
N LEU A 57 -0.95 -21.91 -9.66
CA LEU A 57 -1.84 -22.31 -10.74
C LEU A 57 -1.02 -22.78 -11.97
N SER A 58 0.09 -22.12 -12.28
CA SER A 58 1.02 -22.47 -13.35
C SER A 58 2.45 -22.02 -13.02
N GLU A 59 3.46 -22.62 -13.65
CA GLU A 59 4.89 -22.25 -13.47
C GLU A 59 5.25 -20.88 -14.07
N THR A 60 4.35 -20.24 -14.80
CA THR A 60 4.50 -18.89 -15.31
C THR A 60 3.12 -18.28 -15.54
N SER A 61 3.04 -16.95 -15.59
CA SER A 61 1.81 -16.26 -15.95
C SER A 61 1.42 -16.55 -17.40
N ASN A 62 0.15 -16.88 -17.62
CA ASN A 62 -0.35 -17.30 -18.91
C ASN A 62 -1.47 -16.37 -19.39
N PRO A 63 -1.68 -16.24 -20.72
CA PRO A 63 -2.76 -15.42 -21.24
C PRO A 63 -4.11 -15.96 -20.79
N LYS A 64 -5.07 -15.07 -20.52
CA LYS A 64 -6.43 -15.44 -20.14
C LYS A 64 -7.12 -16.22 -21.26
N SER A 65 -7.04 -17.55 -21.18
CA SER A 65 -7.71 -18.48 -22.09
C SER A 65 -8.85 -19.20 -21.38
N LYS A 66 -9.83 -19.72 -22.13
CA LYS A 66 -10.92 -20.54 -21.55
C LYS A 66 -10.38 -21.71 -20.72
N ARG A 67 -9.31 -22.36 -21.19
CA ARG A 67 -8.66 -23.49 -20.50
C ARG A 67 -8.03 -23.06 -19.18
N LEU A 68 -7.22 -21.99 -19.18
CA LEU A 68 -6.58 -21.49 -17.97
C LEU A 68 -7.62 -20.97 -16.98
N PHE A 69 -8.66 -20.29 -17.47
CA PHE A 69 -9.76 -19.80 -16.67
C PHE A 69 -10.51 -20.94 -15.94
N SER A 70 -10.85 -22.02 -16.65
CA SER A 70 -11.45 -23.21 -16.03
C SER A 70 -10.51 -23.87 -15.02
N LYS A 71 -9.20 -23.95 -15.32
CA LYS A 71 -8.19 -24.46 -14.38
C LYS A 71 -8.12 -23.60 -13.11
N ALA A 72 -8.15 -22.28 -13.26
CA ALA A 72 -8.13 -21.32 -12.16
C ALA A 72 -9.36 -21.46 -11.26
N LEU A 73 -10.55 -21.64 -11.85
CA LEU A 73 -11.76 -21.90 -11.06
C LEU A 73 -11.68 -23.22 -10.28
N GLY A 74 -11.12 -24.27 -10.88
CA GLY A 74 -10.85 -25.53 -10.17
C GLY A 74 -9.90 -25.31 -8.98
N PHE A 75 -8.75 -24.68 -9.24
CA PHE A 75 -7.75 -24.35 -8.23
C PHE A 75 -8.33 -23.55 -7.05
N ILE A 76 -9.23 -22.59 -7.33
CA ILE A 76 -9.90 -21.82 -6.27
C ILE A 76 -10.95 -22.64 -5.52
N ASN A 77 -11.68 -23.52 -6.20
CA ASN A 77 -12.69 -24.36 -5.53
C ASN A 77 -12.05 -25.36 -4.58
N ASP A 78 -10.83 -25.82 -4.87
CA ASP A 78 -10.05 -26.67 -3.95
C ASP A 78 -9.84 -25.94 -2.61
N PHE A 79 -9.74 -24.60 -2.61
CA PHE A 79 -9.65 -23.82 -1.38
C PHE A 79 -10.90 -23.90 -0.48
N GLU A 80 -12.08 -24.10 -1.07
CA GLU A 80 -13.36 -24.19 -0.32
C GLU A 80 -13.59 -25.59 0.24
N LEU A 81 -13.05 -26.63 -0.38
CA LEU A 81 -13.31 -28.02 0.03
C LEU A 81 -12.59 -28.40 1.34
N GLU A 82 -11.49 -27.72 1.67
CA GLU A 82 -10.66 -28.03 2.84
C GLU A 82 -11.04 -27.22 4.09
N SER A 83 -12.04 -26.32 4.03
CA SER A 83 -12.43 -25.43 5.14
C SER A 83 -13.38 -26.08 6.18
N ASN A 84 -13.51 -27.41 6.21
CA ASN A 84 -14.49 -28.14 7.04
C ASN A 84 -13.92 -28.68 8.39
N TYR A 85 -12.86 -28.09 8.93
CA TYR A 85 -12.25 -28.56 10.19
C TYR A 85 -12.47 -27.61 11.39
N GLU A 86 -12.57 -28.22 12.57
CA GLU A 86 -12.87 -27.62 13.89
C GLU A 86 -11.89 -26.51 14.33
N GLU A 87 -12.33 -25.74 15.33
CA GLU A 87 -11.58 -24.67 16.00
C GLU A 87 -10.17 -25.14 16.42
N CYS A 88 -9.15 -24.39 16.01
CA CYS A 88 -7.75 -24.57 16.42
C CYS A 88 -7.31 -23.36 17.25
N GLU A 89 -6.42 -23.56 18.22
CA GLU A 89 -5.80 -22.48 18.99
C GLU A 89 -5.05 -21.49 18.08
N ALA A 90 -4.87 -20.27 18.59
CA ALA A 90 -4.37 -19.10 17.89
C ALA A 90 -3.20 -19.41 16.94
N CYS A 91 -3.38 -19.08 15.66
CA CYS A 91 -2.43 -19.39 14.60
C CYS A 91 -1.41 -18.27 14.43
N GLU A 92 -0.17 -18.66 14.18
CA GLU A 92 0.98 -17.81 13.87
C GLU A 92 0.86 -17.19 12.47
N ALA A 93 1.60 -16.10 12.22
CA ALA A 93 1.62 -15.47 10.90
C ALA A 93 2.23 -16.41 9.84
N VAL A 94 1.81 -16.21 8.59
CA VAL A 94 2.23 -17.05 7.46
C VAL A 94 3.38 -16.37 6.73
N ASP A 95 4.44 -17.11 6.48
CA ASP A 95 5.59 -16.62 5.73
C ASP A 95 5.23 -16.45 4.24
N ILE A 96 5.40 -15.22 3.72
CA ILE A 96 5.16 -14.90 2.32
C ILE A 96 6.44 -14.60 1.52
N TYR A 97 7.63 -14.75 2.12
CA TYR A 97 8.88 -14.39 1.44
C TYR A 97 9.12 -15.18 0.15
N GLU A 98 9.14 -16.51 0.22
CA GLU A 98 9.34 -17.37 -0.96
C GLU A 98 8.28 -17.18 -2.06
N PRO A 99 6.97 -17.12 -1.77
CA PRO A 99 5.99 -16.86 -2.82
C PRO A 99 6.07 -15.44 -3.40
N LEU A 100 6.47 -14.42 -2.62
CA LEU A 100 6.75 -13.07 -3.12
C LEU A 100 7.97 -13.07 -4.04
N LYS A 101 9.07 -13.69 -3.61
CA LYS A 101 10.29 -13.84 -4.39
C LYS A 101 10.00 -14.52 -5.73
N TRP A 102 9.23 -15.63 -5.70
CA TRP A 102 8.81 -16.30 -6.91
C TRP A 102 8.04 -15.36 -7.85
N ALA A 103 7.09 -14.57 -7.33
CA ALA A 103 6.28 -13.65 -8.13
C ALA A 103 7.11 -12.55 -8.80
N ILE A 104 8.14 -12.05 -8.10
CA ILE A 104 9.05 -11.03 -8.63
C ILE A 104 9.99 -11.64 -9.69
N GLU A 105 10.63 -12.76 -9.37
CA GLU A 105 11.60 -13.42 -10.27
C GLU A 105 10.96 -13.99 -11.55
N ASN A 106 9.68 -14.35 -11.50
CA ASN A 106 8.94 -14.90 -12.64
C ASN A 106 8.02 -13.88 -13.33
N SER A 107 8.16 -12.60 -12.99
CA SER A 107 7.42 -11.53 -13.65
C SER A 107 7.78 -11.43 -15.14
N LEU A 108 6.79 -11.12 -15.96
CA LEU A 108 6.95 -10.99 -17.41
C LEU A 108 7.62 -9.66 -17.75
N SER A 109 8.80 -9.71 -18.37
CA SER A 109 9.58 -8.50 -18.67
C SER A 109 9.05 -7.65 -19.81
N ASP A 110 8.11 -8.16 -20.63
CA ASP A 110 7.53 -7.47 -21.78
C ASP A 110 6.28 -6.65 -21.45
N MET A 111 5.83 -6.65 -20.18
CA MET A 111 4.62 -5.93 -19.76
C MET A 111 4.68 -5.49 -18.28
N PRO A 112 3.88 -4.49 -17.88
CA PRO A 112 3.73 -4.16 -16.47
C PRO A 112 3.08 -5.31 -15.68
N SER A 113 3.68 -5.63 -14.54
CA SER A 113 3.20 -6.64 -13.60
C SER A 113 2.59 -5.99 -12.36
N THR A 114 1.42 -6.47 -11.95
CA THR A 114 0.78 -6.08 -10.69
C THR A 114 0.57 -7.30 -9.81
N LEU A 115 1.07 -7.22 -8.57
CA LEU A 115 0.84 -8.21 -7.54
C LEU A 115 -0.34 -7.80 -6.64
N PHE A 116 -1.29 -8.70 -6.48
CA PHE A 116 -2.38 -8.59 -5.51
C PHE A 116 -2.10 -9.50 -4.32
N LEU A 117 -1.99 -8.93 -3.13
CA LEU A 117 -1.91 -9.69 -1.88
C LEU A 117 -3.28 -9.71 -1.19
N LEU A 118 -3.86 -10.89 -1.00
CA LEU A 118 -5.12 -11.10 -0.27
C LEU A 118 -4.82 -11.86 1.04
N THR A 119 -5.01 -11.20 2.18
CA THR A 119 -4.70 -11.74 3.51
C THR A 119 -5.57 -11.13 4.60
N ASP A 120 -5.66 -11.80 5.75
CA ASP A 120 -6.22 -11.36 7.03
C ASP A 120 -5.27 -10.47 7.87
N ASN A 121 -4.18 -9.96 7.28
CA ASN A 121 -3.11 -9.20 7.96
C ASN A 121 -2.25 -10.05 8.92
N LYS A 122 -2.26 -11.38 8.79
CA LYS A 122 -1.37 -12.29 9.54
C LYS A 122 -0.33 -12.93 8.62
N VAL A 123 0.50 -12.08 8.03
CA VAL A 123 1.62 -12.47 7.16
C VAL A 123 2.91 -11.89 7.68
N GLU A 124 3.99 -12.63 7.50
CA GLU A 124 5.33 -12.25 7.96
C GLU A 124 6.40 -12.65 6.95
N ASN A 125 7.64 -12.23 7.23
CA ASN A 125 8.85 -12.77 6.64
C ASN A 125 9.69 -13.36 7.77
N ARG A 126 9.85 -14.69 7.82
CA ARG A 126 10.56 -15.35 8.93
C ARG A 126 12.07 -15.09 8.94
N ASP A 127 12.64 -14.69 7.81
CA ASP A 127 14.04 -14.29 7.72
C ASP A 127 14.27 -12.85 8.21
N ASP A 128 13.20 -12.08 8.46
CA ASP A 128 13.30 -10.74 9.01
C ASP A 128 13.27 -10.79 10.55
N SER A 129 14.45 -10.65 11.16
CA SER A 129 14.62 -10.56 12.61
C SER A 129 14.01 -9.29 13.23
N VAL A 130 13.58 -8.33 12.40
CA VAL A 130 12.87 -7.13 12.84
C VAL A 130 11.39 -7.36 12.61
N GLY A 131 10.64 -7.66 13.68
CA GLY A 131 9.19 -7.69 13.63
C GLY A 131 8.68 -6.36 13.07
N CYS A 132 8.28 -6.37 11.81
CA CYS A 132 7.80 -5.19 11.11
C CYS A 132 6.38 -4.90 11.60
N GLU A 133 6.26 -4.11 12.67
CA GLU A 133 5.05 -3.30 12.87
C GLU A 133 4.78 -2.60 11.52
N ASN A 134 3.59 -2.83 10.95
CA ASN A 134 3.19 -2.34 9.61
C ASN A 134 3.84 -3.05 8.39
N PHE A 135 4.22 -4.32 8.50
CA PHE A 135 4.78 -5.12 7.38
C PHE A 135 4.06 -4.95 6.03
N ILE A 136 2.72 -4.99 6.01
CA ILE A 136 1.95 -4.80 4.77
C ILE A 136 2.13 -3.39 4.19
N GLU A 137 2.13 -2.36 5.03
CA GLU A 137 2.29 -0.98 4.56
C GLU A 137 3.68 -0.79 3.95
N ASN A 138 4.73 -1.30 4.61
CA ASN A 138 6.09 -1.30 4.10
C ASN A 138 6.20 -2.04 2.75
N LEU A 139 5.61 -3.23 2.66
CA LEU A 139 5.56 -3.99 1.40
C LEU A 139 4.87 -3.19 0.29
N THR A 140 3.76 -2.51 0.58
CA THR A 140 3.08 -1.69 -0.41
C THR A 140 3.85 -0.43 -0.81
N ASN A 141 4.54 0.22 0.13
CA ASN A 141 5.36 1.39 -0.14
C ASN A 141 6.52 1.04 -1.06
N VAL A 142 7.26 -0.05 -0.76
CA VAL A 142 8.34 -0.57 -1.61
C VAL A 142 7.81 -0.97 -2.99
N GLY A 143 6.64 -1.61 -3.04
CA GLY A 143 5.96 -2.00 -4.29
C GLY A 143 5.31 -0.85 -5.06
N ARG A 144 5.39 0.41 -4.59
CA ARG A 144 4.66 1.58 -5.13
C ARG A 144 3.16 1.34 -5.28
N GLY A 145 2.60 0.49 -4.44
CA GLY A 145 1.20 0.08 -4.42
C GLY A 145 0.38 0.83 -3.36
N TYR A 146 -0.74 0.24 -2.97
CA TYR A 146 -1.56 0.73 -1.87
C TYR A 146 -2.35 -0.42 -1.23
N THR A 147 -2.75 -0.23 0.02
CA THR A 147 -3.56 -1.20 0.78
C THR A 147 -5.05 -0.84 0.75
N GLN A 148 -5.92 -1.85 0.80
CA GLN A 148 -7.34 -1.67 1.07
C GLN A 148 -7.79 -2.69 2.11
N PHE A 149 -8.29 -2.19 3.25
CA PHE A 149 -8.86 -3.04 4.29
C PHE A 149 -10.31 -3.37 4.00
N LEU A 150 -10.75 -4.57 4.35
CA LEU A 150 -12.13 -5.03 4.18
C LEU A 150 -12.73 -5.35 5.54
N ALA A 151 -13.71 -4.54 5.97
CA ALA A 151 -14.45 -4.84 7.19
C ALA A 151 -15.40 -6.03 6.96
N THR A 152 -15.68 -6.81 8.00
CA THR A 152 -16.48 -8.05 7.94
C THR A 152 -17.84 -7.87 7.25
N ASN A 153 -18.47 -6.70 7.38
CA ASN A 153 -19.80 -6.40 6.84
C ASN A 153 -19.78 -5.57 5.56
N GLU A 154 -18.61 -5.24 5.02
CA GLU A 154 -18.49 -4.39 3.85
C GLU A 154 -18.65 -5.18 2.54
N ARG A 155 -19.19 -4.50 1.53
CA ARG A 155 -19.25 -5.01 0.15
C ARG A 155 -17.90 -4.85 -0.53
N ILE A 156 -17.24 -5.97 -0.77
CA ILE A 156 -15.90 -6.12 -1.32
C ILE A 156 -15.80 -5.76 -2.81
N GLU A 157 -16.90 -5.86 -3.56
CA GLU A 157 -16.92 -5.73 -5.03
C GLU A 157 -16.52 -4.34 -5.51
N LYS A 158 -16.89 -3.29 -4.76
CA LYS A 158 -16.54 -1.90 -5.12
C LYS A 158 -15.03 -1.67 -4.99
N LYS A 159 -14.44 -2.16 -3.89
CA LYS A 159 -13.01 -2.08 -3.59
C LYS A 159 -12.20 -2.85 -4.61
N LEU A 160 -12.56 -4.10 -4.85
CA LEU A 160 -11.94 -4.95 -5.87
C LEU A 160 -12.00 -4.36 -7.29
N ARG A 161 -13.15 -3.82 -7.69
CA ARG A 161 -13.28 -3.18 -9.01
C ARG A 161 -12.37 -1.97 -9.12
N SER A 162 -12.20 -1.22 -8.02
CA SER A 162 -11.25 -0.11 -7.96
C SER A 162 -9.82 -0.62 -8.09
N MET A 163 -9.46 -1.69 -7.38
CA MET A 163 -8.12 -2.30 -7.46
C MET A 163 -7.80 -2.84 -8.86
N LEU A 164 -8.72 -3.58 -9.48
CA LEU A 164 -8.54 -4.04 -10.86
C LEU A 164 -8.35 -2.89 -11.84
N ARG A 165 -9.17 -1.84 -11.70
CA ARG A 165 -9.05 -0.65 -12.54
C ARG A 165 -7.67 -0.04 -12.38
N ASN A 166 -7.23 0.12 -11.14
CA ASN A 166 -5.95 0.74 -10.81
C ASN A 166 -4.76 -0.11 -11.26
N ALA A 167 -4.87 -1.44 -11.27
CA ALA A 167 -3.85 -2.36 -11.79
C ALA A 167 -3.68 -2.32 -13.32
N VAL A 168 -4.72 -1.89 -14.05
CA VAL A 168 -4.67 -1.79 -15.53
C VAL A 168 -4.56 -0.34 -16.02
N THR A 169 -4.43 0.62 -15.11
CA THR A 169 -4.21 2.03 -15.42
C THR A 169 -2.83 2.44 -14.97
N HIS A 170 -2.18 3.34 -15.72
CA HIS A 170 -0.95 3.97 -15.23
C HIS A 170 -1.26 4.84 -14.00
N PRO A 171 -0.62 4.61 -12.85
CA PRO A 171 -0.68 5.56 -11.75
C PRO A 171 0.05 6.85 -12.12
N ILE A 172 -0.22 7.92 -11.39
CA ILE A 172 0.63 9.09 -11.42
C ILE A 172 1.82 8.80 -10.50
N THR A 173 3.04 8.85 -11.03
CA THR A 173 4.28 8.51 -10.31
C THR A 173 5.17 9.73 -10.13
N ASP A 174 6.24 9.58 -9.34
CA ASP A 174 7.27 10.59 -9.11
C ASP A 174 6.66 11.94 -8.68
N CYS A 175 5.61 11.85 -7.86
CA CYS A 175 4.89 13.00 -7.35
C CYS A 175 5.77 13.70 -6.32
N ARG A 176 6.08 14.98 -6.55
CA ARG A 176 6.87 15.81 -5.64
C ARG A 176 6.09 17.06 -5.29
N LEU A 177 6.02 17.33 -4.00
CA LEU A 177 5.52 18.58 -3.47
C LEU A 177 6.71 19.51 -3.28
N ILE A 178 6.70 20.67 -3.91
CA ILE A 178 7.73 21.70 -3.79
C ILE A 178 7.09 22.94 -3.18
N TRP A 179 7.51 23.29 -1.97
CA TRP A 179 7.12 24.54 -1.32
C TRP A 179 8.15 25.63 -1.61
N THR A 180 7.71 26.75 -2.18
CA THR A 180 8.58 27.92 -2.42
C THR A 180 8.16 29.06 -1.51
N THR A 181 9.05 29.44 -0.58
CA THR A 181 8.83 30.56 0.35
C THR A 181 9.19 31.89 -0.32
N THR A 182 8.79 33.01 0.30
CA THR A 182 9.02 34.35 -0.28
C THR A 182 10.49 34.73 -0.47
N ASN A 183 11.40 34.02 0.21
CA ASN A 183 12.83 34.25 0.11
C ASN A 183 13.43 33.62 -1.16
N GLY A 184 12.64 32.85 -1.92
CA GLY A 184 13.07 32.14 -3.12
C GLY A 184 13.83 30.83 -2.82
N GLU A 185 13.87 30.43 -1.55
CA GLU A 185 14.42 29.14 -1.12
C GLU A 185 13.37 28.03 -1.35
N GLN A 186 13.84 26.86 -1.78
CA GLN A 186 13.03 25.65 -1.93
C GLN A 186 13.19 24.84 -0.65
N ASP A 187 12.25 24.97 0.26
CA ASP A 187 12.44 24.50 1.64
C ASP A 187 11.98 23.06 1.86
N VAL A 188 10.94 22.61 1.15
CA VAL A 188 10.36 21.28 1.39
C VAL A 188 10.08 20.56 0.08
N ILE A 189 10.74 19.40 -0.08
CA ILE A 189 10.45 18.39 -1.10
C ILE A 189 9.87 17.18 -0.36
N GLU A 190 8.54 17.01 -0.41
CA GLU A 190 7.89 15.78 0.06
C GLU A 190 7.71 14.84 -1.13
N GLU A 191 8.23 13.61 -1.01
CA GLU A 191 7.97 12.55 -1.98
C GLU A 191 6.60 11.93 -1.71
N ILE A 192 5.69 12.11 -2.66
CA ILE A 192 4.33 11.57 -2.56
C ILE A 192 4.32 10.19 -3.22
N PRO A 193 3.77 9.15 -2.56
CA PRO A 193 3.59 7.83 -3.16
C PRO A 193 2.78 7.86 -4.45
N ALA A 194 2.87 6.80 -5.24
CA ALA A 194 2.12 6.69 -6.49
C ALA A 194 0.61 6.92 -6.27
N LEU A 195 0.03 7.85 -7.03
CA LEU A 195 -1.38 8.22 -6.89
C LEU A 195 -2.23 7.43 -7.88
N TYR A 196 -3.17 6.68 -7.30
CA TYR A 196 -4.12 5.87 -8.05
C TYR A 196 -5.49 6.53 -8.09
N ASN A 197 -6.26 6.24 -9.16
CA ASN A 197 -7.58 6.82 -9.33
C ASN A 197 -8.50 6.47 -8.14
N GLY A 198 -9.17 7.49 -7.61
CA GLY A 198 -10.07 7.38 -6.45
C GLY A 198 -9.37 7.31 -5.10
N ASN A 199 -8.04 7.20 -5.05
CA ASN A 199 -7.28 7.30 -3.81
C ASN A 199 -6.98 8.77 -3.50
N ARG A 200 -7.08 9.14 -2.23
CA ARG A 200 -6.76 10.49 -1.75
C ARG A 200 -5.48 10.42 -0.93
N PHE A 201 -4.53 11.26 -1.27
CA PHE A 201 -3.36 11.55 -0.44
C PHE A 201 -3.59 12.84 0.36
N THR A 202 -3.06 12.91 1.57
CA THR A 202 -3.13 14.11 2.41
C THR A 202 -1.83 14.18 3.20
N PHE A 203 -1.09 15.27 3.01
CA PHE A 203 0.10 15.60 3.77
C PHE A 203 -0.21 16.74 4.72
N TYR A 204 0.63 16.88 5.74
CA TYR A 204 0.60 17.99 6.68
C TYR A 204 2.01 18.54 6.83
N CYS A 205 2.11 19.84 7.05
CA CYS A 205 3.36 20.52 7.35
C CYS A 205 3.14 21.40 8.57
N ILE A 206 4.12 21.46 9.47
CA ILE A 206 4.15 22.37 10.62
C ILE A 206 5.29 23.34 10.37
N GLU A 207 4.98 24.63 10.34
CA GLU A 207 5.97 25.69 10.15
C GLU A 207 6.26 26.38 11.49
N GLU A 208 7.54 26.59 11.79
CA GLU A 208 7.98 27.19 13.07
C GLU A 208 7.91 28.73 13.08
N ASN A 209 7.94 29.35 11.90
CA ASN A 209 7.87 30.80 11.74
C ASN A 209 6.61 31.19 10.97
N GLU A 210 5.91 32.26 11.38
CA GLU A 210 4.74 32.81 10.66
C GLU A 210 5.10 33.50 9.31
N ALA A 211 6.14 33.02 8.62
CA ALA A 211 6.74 33.72 7.49
C ALA A 211 5.97 33.54 6.18
N SER A 212 5.01 34.46 6.00
CA SER A 212 4.65 35.13 4.73
C SER A 212 3.83 34.38 3.67
N VAL A 213 2.50 34.45 3.85
CA VAL A 213 1.33 34.79 2.98
C VAL A 213 1.43 34.75 1.42
N ASN A 214 2.58 34.52 0.79
CA ASN A 214 2.78 34.45 -0.66
C ASN A 214 3.36 33.10 -1.13
N ASP A 215 3.20 32.06 -0.32
CA ASP A 215 3.69 30.72 -0.63
C ASP A 215 3.02 30.15 -1.87
N LYS A 216 3.86 29.62 -2.75
CA LYS A 216 3.43 28.88 -3.93
C LYS A 216 3.76 27.42 -3.70
N LEU A 217 2.73 26.60 -3.78
CA LEU A 217 2.87 25.16 -3.77
C LEU A 217 2.93 24.68 -5.22
N LEU A 218 3.99 23.98 -5.58
CA LEU A 218 4.14 23.33 -6.86
C LEU A 218 4.10 21.82 -6.66
N ILE A 219 3.15 21.15 -7.31
CA ILE A 219 3.15 19.69 -7.42
C ILE A 219 3.64 19.33 -8.81
N THR A 220 4.72 18.55 -8.88
CA THR A 220 5.19 17.94 -10.13
C THR A 220 4.96 16.45 -10.08
N ALA A 221 4.62 15.84 -11.21
CA ALA A 221 4.43 14.39 -11.30
C ALA A 221 4.54 13.87 -12.73
N ASN A 222 4.69 12.56 -12.88
CA ASN A 222 4.69 11.87 -14.17
C ASN A 222 3.35 11.16 -14.39
N SER A 223 2.75 11.40 -15.55
CA SER A 223 1.55 10.71 -16.02
C SER A 223 1.77 10.08 -17.38
N LEU A 224 0.81 9.26 -17.83
CA LEU A 224 0.84 8.66 -19.16
C LEU A 224 0.89 9.72 -20.28
N ASP A 225 0.24 10.87 -20.07
CA ASP A 225 0.16 11.95 -21.06
C ASP A 225 1.34 12.94 -20.98
N GLY A 226 2.27 12.71 -20.04
CA GLY A 226 3.46 13.52 -19.82
C GLY A 226 3.57 14.08 -18.40
N ILE A 227 4.46 15.05 -18.24
CA ILE A 227 4.75 15.70 -16.96
C ILE A 227 3.57 16.60 -16.56
N ILE A 228 3.10 16.43 -15.33
CA ILE A 228 2.10 17.26 -14.69
C ILE A 228 2.83 18.31 -13.84
N GLU A 229 2.44 19.57 -14.00
CA GLU A 229 2.83 20.66 -13.09
C GLU A 229 1.58 21.40 -12.63
N LEU A 230 1.31 21.38 -11.32
CA LEU A 230 0.17 22.07 -10.72
C LEU A 230 0.67 23.11 -9.73
N LYS A 231 0.26 24.36 -9.92
CA LYS A 231 0.63 25.49 -9.06
C LYS A 231 -0.58 25.93 -8.26
N PHE A 232 -0.46 25.92 -6.93
CA PHE A 232 -1.51 26.34 -6.02
C PHE A 232 -1.03 27.56 -5.22
N ALA A 233 -1.92 28.53 -5.07
CA ALA A 233 -1.77 29.57 -4.06
C ALA A 233 -2.36 29.04 -2.75
N ILE A 234 -1.68 29.28 -1.64
CA ILE A 234 -2.15 28.83 -0.34
C ILE A 234 -3.23 29.80 0.16
N GLU A 235 -4.43 29.27 0.40
CA GLU A 235 -5.50 30.03 1.03
C GLU A 235 -5.26 30.07 2.55
N ASN A 236 -5.18 31.28 3.10
CA ASN A 236 -5.03 31.46 4.53
C ASN A 236 -6.40 31.38 5.21
N ILE A 237 -6.76 30.17 5.66
CA ILE A 237 -7.99 29.91 6.39
C ILE A 237 -7.63 29.73 7.87
N VAL A 238 -8.05 30.71 8.69
CA VAL A 238 -7.92 30.61 10.15
C VAL A 238 -9.06 29.73 10.66
N LEU A 239 -8.71 28.58 11.23
CA LEU A 239 -9.64 27.64 11.83
C LEU A 239 -9.51 27.66 13.35
N GLU A 240 -10.64 27.70 14.05
CA GLU A 240 -10.62 27.63 15.52
C GLU A 240 -10.30 26.22 16.02
N GLY A 241 -9.42 26.14 17.02
CA GLY A 241 -9.05 24.89 17.70
C GLY A 241 -7.73 24.27 17.24
N ASN A 242 -7.36 23.14 17.85
CA ASN A 242 -6.03 22.51 17.68
C ASN A 242 -6.06 21.22 16.86
N LYS A 243 -7.20 20.81 16.32
CA LYS A 243 -7.38 19.48 15.70
C LYS A 243 -6.46 19.25 14.50
N ILE A 244 -6.32 20.24 13.62
CA ILE A 244 -5.46 20.11 12.43
C ILE A 244 -3.99 20.05 12.83
N HIS A 245 -3.59 20.88 13.80
CA HIS A 245 -2.24 20.83 14.37
C HIS A 245 -1.94 19.46 15.00
N ALA A 246 -2.88 18.91 15.77
CA ALA A 246 -2.75 17.58 16.35
C ALA A 246 -2.70 16.46 15.28
N LEU A 247 -3.46 16.58 14.20
CA LEU A 247 -3.39 15.66 13.05
C LEU A 247 -2.04 15.75 12.34
N ALA A 248 -1.54 16.97 12.13
CA ALA A 248 -0.24 17.23 11.53
C ALA A 248 0.89 16.63 12.37
N ALA A 249 0.88 16.90 13.68
CA ALA A 249 1.87 16.37 14.61
C ALA A 249 1.81 14.85 14.70
N LYS A 250 0.61 14.24 14.73
CA LYS A 250 0.47 12.79 14.70
C LYS A 250 1.08 12.19 13.43
N LYS A 251 0.78 12.76 12.27
CA LYS A 251 1.32 12.28 10.99
C LYS A 251 2.83 12.46 10.89
N LEU A 252 3.36 13.56 11.44
CA LEU A 252 4.78 13.81 11.47
C LEU A 252 5.51 12.80 12.38
N ILE A 253 4.96 12.51 13.57
CA ILE A 253 5.48 11.48 14.46
C ILE A 253 5.50 10.10 13.77
N GLU A 254 4.42 9.72 13.08
CA GLU A 254 4.38 8.47 12.30
C GLU A 254 5.52 8.44 11.26
N SER A 255 5.71 9.52 10.49
CA SER A 255 6.81 9.59 9.51
C SER A 255 8.21 9.52 10.13
N PHE A 256 8.38 10.02 11.36
CA PHE A 256 9.64 9.94 12.11
C PHE A 256 9.93 8.50 12.53
N GLN A 257 8.90 7.78 12.96
CA GLN A 257 8.97 6.37 13.36
C GLN A 257 9.23 5.46 12.15
N ASP A 258 8.62 5.76 11.01
CA ASP A 258 8.73 4.96 9.78
C ASP A 258 10.02 5.23 8.99
N GLY A 259 10.85 6.20 9.38
CA GLY A 259 12.10 6.51 8.70
C GLY A 259 11.97 7.33 7.41
N ASN A 260 10.80 7.89 7.13
CA ASN A 260 10.45 8.48 5.82
C ASN A 260 10.21 9.99 5.85
N SER A 261 10.58 10.67 6.93
CA SER A 261 10.42 12.12 7.06
C SER A 261 11.61 12.94 6.57
N TYR A 262 11.42 14.26 6.43
CA TYR A 262 12.47 15.21 6.03
C TYR A 262 13.74 15.15 6.90
N ILE A 263 13.65 14.79 8.19
CA ILE A 263 14.83 14.72 9.08
C ILE A 263 15.77 13.58 8.70
N HIS A 264 15.27 12.59 7.97
CA HIS A 264 16.05 11.45 7.48
C HIS A 264 16.76 11.76 6.15
N TYR A 265 16.34 12.82 5.45
CA TYR A 265 16.84 13.19 4.12
C TYR A 265 17.64 14.51 4.07
N GLN A 266 17.74 15.27 5.16
CA GLN A 266 18.55 16.50 5.17
C GLN A 266 20.05 16.22 5.02
N ASN A 267 20.65 16.88 4.02
CA ASN A 267 22.07 16.81 3.68
C ASN A 267 22.98 17.12 4.89
N ASN A 268 23.89 16.19 5.21
CA ASN A 268 25.03 16.27 6.15
C ASN A 268 24.85 15.88 7.63
N GLY A 269 23.77 15.22 8.03
CA GLY A 269 23.75 14.56 9.34
C GLY A 269 22.52 13.70 9.53
N TYR A 270 22.70 12.39 9.59
CA TYR A 270 21.68 11.52 10.17
C TYR A 270 21.40 12.01 11.59
N MET A 271 20.20 12.51 11.88
CA MET A 271 19.78 12.71 13.27
C MET A 271 19.87 11.36 13.97
N SER A 272 20.51 11.32 15.15
CA SER A 272 20.61 10.08 15.90
C SER A 272 19.21 9.63 16.34
N GLU A 273 19.04 8.33 16.58
CA GLU A 273 17.77 7.81 17.13
C GLU A 273 17.32 8.55 18.40
N ASP A 274 18.27 9.03 19.21
CA ASP A 274 17.98 9.75 20.44
C ASP A 274 17.43 11.15 20.17
N GLN A 275 17.94 11.84 19.14
CA GLN A 275 17.38 13.13 18.71
C GLN A 275 15.98 12.97 18.11
N ILE A 276 15.76 11.90 17.34
CA ILE A 276 14.42 11.59 16.80
C ILE A 276 13.44 11.29 17.94
N LYS A 277 13.87 10.56 18.98
CA LYS A 277 13.06 10.28 20.17
C LYS A 277 12.72 11.57 20.93
N GLU A 278 13.67 12.47 21.09
CA GLU A 278 13.46 13.76 21.76
C GLU A 278 12.43 14.59 20.98
N GLU A 279 12.54 14.64 19.65
CA GLU A 279 11.62 15.38 18.79
C GLU A 279 10.19 14.80 18.83
N ILE A 280 10.06 13.46 18.77
CA ILE A 280 8.78 12.77 18.97
C ILE A 280 8.19 13.12 20.33
N GLY A 281 9.00 13.13 21.39
CA GLY A 281 8.58 13.49 22.74
C GLY A 281 8.07 14.93 22.83
N SER A 282 8.79 15.87 22.21
CA SER A 282 8.41 17.29 22.14
C SER A 282 7.07 17.49 21.44
N LEU A 283 6.89 16.93 20.24
CA LEU A 283 5.63 17.00 19.50
C LEU A 283 4.48 16.33 20.27
N SER A 284 4.74 15.17 20.89
CA SER A 284 3.74 14.43 21.66
C SER A 284 3.23 15.24 22.84
N ASN A 285 4.13 15.91 23.57
CA ASN A 285 3.79 16.76 24.71
C ASN A 285 3.07 18.05 24.26
N LEU A 286 3.58 18.71 23.23
CA LEU A 286 3.01 19.96 22.71
C LEU A 286 1.56 19.79 22.25
N TYR A 287 1.26 18.67 21.60
CA TYR A 287 -0.05 18.40 21.02
C TYR A 287 -0.92 17.41 21.81
N ASN A 288 -0.50 17.02 23.01
CA ASN A 288 -1.20 16.07 23.90
C ASN A 288 -1.56 14.74 23.20
N LEU A 289 -0.61 14.21 22.43
CA LEU A 289 -0.76 12.93 21.73
C LEU A 289 -0.22 11.79 22.60
N ALA A 290 -0.92 10.65 22.59
CA ALA A 290 -0.38 9.43 23.15
C ALA A 290 0.38 8.69 22.06
N THR A 291 1.70 8.52 22.21
CA THR A 291 2.53 7.71 21.32
C THR A 291 2.91 6.41 22.01
N SER A 292 3.29 5.39 21.23
CA SER A 292 3.80 4.11 21.76
C SER A 292 5.02 4.26 22.69
N ARG A 293 5.64 5.45 22.72
CA ARG A 293 6.86 5.77 23.46
C ARG A 293 6.67 6.82 24.58
N THR A 294 5.46 7.32 24.83
CA THR A 294 5.14 8.23 25.95
C THR A 294 4.39 7.53 27.10
N ARG A 295 4.65 6.23 27.31
CA ARG A 295 4.16 5.47 28.46
C ARG A 295 5.31 4.94 29.30
#